data_AF-A0A1G6RMR7-F1
#
_entry.id   AF-A0A1G6RMR7-F1
#
_cell.length_a   1.000
_cell.length_b   1.000
_cell.length_c   1.000
_cell.angle_alpha   90.00
_cell.angle_beta   90.00
_cell.angle_gamma   90.00
#
_symmetry.space_group_name_H-M   'P 1'
#
loop_
_entity.id
_entity.type
_entity.pdbx_description
1 polymer ?
#
loop_
_entity_poly.entity_id
_entity_poly.type
_entity_poly.pdbx_seq_one_letter_code
_entity_poly.pdbx_strand_id
1 'polypeptide(L)' 'MFVCQNQSCGAQWAHGEVTIKNEGQGPLFRCPLCGARNRLMASNKSDGTVDYKQPLRDQPGADTERPTNGRRP' A
#
# COMPACT_ATOMS: atom_id res chain seq x y z
N MET A 1 4.03 -1.60 -10.91
CA MET A 1 3.77 -3.06 -10.86
C MET A 1 3.38 -3.40 -9.43
N PHE A 2 2.29 -4.12 -9.26
CA PHE A 2 1.82 -4.62 -7.98
C PHE A 2 1.95 -6.14 -7.92
N VAL A 3 2.13 -6.70 -6.74
CA VAL A 3 2.33 -8.14 -6.56
C VAL A 3 1.42 -8.64 -5.48
N CYS A 4 0.65 -9.69 -5.76
CA CYS A 4 -0.22 -10.29 -4.77
C CYS A 4 0.62 -10.88 -3.62
N GLN A 5 0.40 -10.35 -2.42
CA GLN A 5 1.02 -10.78 -1.17
C GLN A 5 0.42 -12.09 -0.63
N ASN A 6 -0.58 -12.67 -1.29
CA ASN A 6 -1.03 -14.01 -0.91
C ASN A 6 0.06 -15.02 -1.30
N GLN A 7 0.57 -15.78 -0.32
CA GLN A 7 1.70 -16.69 -0.52
C GLN A 7 1.43 -17.73 -1.61
N SER A 8 0.18 -18.18 -1.73
CA SER A 8 -0.25 -19.16 -2.74
C SER A 8 -0.49 -18.56 -4.13
N CYS A 9 -0.53 -17.23 -4.28
CA CYS A 9 -0.89 -16.58 -5.54
C CYS A 9 0.31 -15.96 -6.26
N GLY A 10 1.03 -15.02 -5.61
CA GLY A 10 2.22 -14.37 -6.19
C GLY A 10 2.02 -13.62 -7.52
N ALA A 11 0.77 -13.44 -7.98
CA ALA A 11 0.47 -12.83 -9.27
C ALA A 11 0.91 -11.37 -9.34
N GLN A 12 1.36 -10.95 -10.51
CA GLN A 12 1.82 -9.58 -10.76
C GLN A 12 0.81 -8.83 -11.63
N TRP A 13 0.59 -7.55 -11.33
CA TRP A 13 -0.44 -6.73 -11.96
C TRP A 13 0.11 -5.34 -12.33
N ALA A 14 -0.25 -4.85 -13.51
CA ALA A 14 -0.05 -3.46 -13.86
C ALA A 14 -1.02 -2.55 -13.08
N HIS A 15 -0.67 -1.27 -12.94
CA HIS A 15 -1.47 -0.31 -12.16
C HIS A 15 -2.91 -0.14 -12.68
N GLY A 16 -3.15 -0.36 -13.99
CA GLY A 16 -4.47 -0.26 -14.62
C GLY A 16 -5.27 -1.56 -14.65
N GLU A 17 -4.67 -2.70 -14.30
CA GLU A 17 -5.35 -4.00 -14.33
C GLU A 17 -6.12 -4.30 -13.04
N VAL A 18 -5.89 -3.52 -11.99
CA VAL A 18 -6.51 -3.72 -10.68
C VAL A 18 -7.23 -2.47 -10.23
N THR A 19 -8.40 -2.67 -9.63
CA THR A 19 -9.15 -1.57 -9.01
C THR A 19 -8.58 -1.25 -7.64
N ILE A 20 -8.00 -0.06 -7.50
CA ILE A 20 -7.55 0.49 -6.23
C ILE A 20 -8.75 1.14 -5.54
N LYS A 21 -9.02 0.74 -4.30
CA LYS A 21 -10.09 1.28 -3.45
C LYS A 21 -9.51 1.75 -2.13
N ASN A 22 -10.05 2.83 -1.58
CA ASN A 22 -9.75 3.24 -0.21
C ASN A 22 -10.90 2.79 0.70
N GLU A 23 -10.70 1.71 1.46
CA GLU A 23 -11.71 1.17 2.38
C GLU A 23 -11.55 1.71 3.83
N GLY A 24 -10.98 2.91 3.99
CA GLY A 24 -10.84 3.58 5.30
C GLY A 24 -9.55 3.29 6.06
N GLN A 25 -8.73 2.33 5.59
CA GLN A 25 -7.40 2.00 6.14
C GLN A 25 -6.27 2.33 5.14
N GLY A 26 -6.55 3.19 4.17
CA GLY A 26 -5.65 3.49 3.05
C GLY A 26 -6.03 2.76 1.76
N PRO A 27 -5.30 3.05 0.66
CA PRO A 27 -5.57 2.44 -0.62
C PRO A 27 -5.17 0.96 -0.61
N LEU A 28 -6.01 0.12 -1.18
CA LEU A 28 -5.75 -1.30 -1.37
C LEU A 28 -6.33 -1.74 -2.70
N PHE A 29 -5.82 -2.83 -3.25
CA PHE A 29 -6.46 -3.50 -4.37
C PHE A 29 -6.78 -4.95 -4.01
N ARG A 30 -7.80 -5.50 -4.65
CA ARG A 30 -8.13 -6.93 -4.54
C ARG A 30 -7.57 -7.66 -5.74
N CYS A 31 -6.84 -8.74 -5.48
CA CYS A 31 -6.31 -9.59 -6.55
C CYS A 31 -7.48 -10.25 -7.30
N PRO A 32 -7.62 -10.08 -8.62
CA PRO A 32 -8.72 -10.67 -9.37
C PRO A 32 -8.60 -12.20 -9.49
N LEU A 33 -7.41 -12.78 -9.27
CA LEU A 33 -7.21 -14.23 -9.31
C LEU A 33 -7.60 -14.95 -8.01
N CYS A 34 -7.26 -14.39 -6.84
CA CYS A 34 -7.49 -15.06 -5.55
C CYS A 34 -8.35 -14.27 -4.55
N GLY A 35 -8.78 -13.05 -4.89
CA GLY A 35 -9.58 -12.18 -4.02
C GLY A 35 -8.82 -11.57 -2.84
N ALA A 36 -7.53 -11.87 -2.67
CA ALA A 36 -6.74 -11.36 -1.55
C ALA A 36 -6.59 -9.83 -1.59
N ARG A 37 -6.62 -9.20 -0.41
CA ARG A 37 -6.46 -7.76 -0.25
C ARG A 37 -4.97 -7.41 -0.15
N ASN A 38 -4.51 -6.52 -1.02
CA ASN A 38 -3.12 -6.06 -1.07
C ASN A 38 -3.11 -4.57 -0.78
N ARG A 39 -2.46 -4.17 0.33
CA ARG A 39 -2.38 -2.76 0.75
C ARG A 39 -1.39 -2.01 -0.14
N LEU A 40 -1.72 -0.77 -0.42
CA LEU A 40 -0.89 0.19 -1.15
C LEU A 40 -0.65 1.41 -0.27
N MET A 41 0.37 2.18 -0.62
CA MET A 41 0.63 3.51 -0.09
C MET A 41 0.37 4.53 -1.21
N ALA A 42 -0.51 5.48 -0.93
CA ALA A 42 -0.65 6.66 -1.78
C ALA A 42 0.46 7.65 -1.41
N SER A 43 1.25 8.08 -2.38
CA SER A 43 2.22 9.16 -2.27
C SER A 43 1.75 10.32 -3.14
N ASN A 44 1.49 11.46 -2.51
CA ASN A 44 1.15 12.70 -3.20
C ASN A 44 2.45 13.22 -3.84
N LYS A 45 2.46 13.36 -5.17
CA LYS A 45 3.53 14.07 -5.85
C LYS A 45 3.31 15.58 -5.71
N SER A 46 4.40 16.33 -5.80
CA SER A 46 4.42 17.80 -5.79
C SER A 46 3.53 18.44 -6.87
N ASP A 47 3.28 17.68 -7.94
CA ASP A 47 2.43 18.03 -9.07
C ASP A 47 0.92 17.86 -8.79
N GLY A 48 0.55 17.32 -7.62
CA GLY A 48 -0.85 17.02 -7.26
C GLY A 48 -1.32 15.63 -7.72
N THR A 49 -0.54 14.95 -8.55
CA THR A 49 -0.77 13.56 -8.94
C THR A 49 -0.58 12.59 -7.77
N VAL A 50 -1.48 11.61 -7.61
CA VAL A 50 -1.35 10.55 -6.61
C VAL A 50 -0.66 9.33 -7.22
N ASP A 51 0.47 8.94 -6.66
CA ASP A 51 1.22 7.72 -7.02
C ASP A 51 0.85 6.61 -6.04
N TYR A 52 0.62 5.40 -6.54
CA TYR A 52 0.35 4.24 -5.69
C TYR A 52 1.52 3.29 -5.71
N LYS A 53 2.07 2.99 -4.54
CA LYS A 53 3.19 2.05 -4.37
C LYS A 53 2.81 0.92 -3.43
N GLN A 54 3.25 -0.29 -3.75
CA GLN A 54 3.09 -1.42 -2.84
C GLN A 54 4.29 -1.48 -1.90
N PRO A 55 4.10 -1.46 -0.56
CA PRO A 55 5.21 -1.68 0.36
C PRO A 55 5.79 -3.08 0.17
N LEU A 56 7.12 -3.21 0.25
CA LEU A 56 7.75 -4.53 0.35
C LEU A 56 7.19 -5.24 1.59
N ARG A 57 7.05 -6.56 1.51
CA ARG A 57 6.41 -7.42 2.52
C ARG A 57 7.06 -7.39 3.92
N ASP A 58 8.09 -6.57 4.12
CA ASP A 58 8.88 -6.41 5.34
C ASP A 58 8.79 -4.99 5.94
N GLN A 59 7.63 -4.34 5.87
CA GLN A 59 7.39 -3.15 6.70
C GLN A 59 6.05 -3.28 7.43
N PRO A 60 6.05 -3.84 8.66
CA PRO A 60 4.96 -3.61 9.60
C PRO A 60 5.01 -2.11 9.97
N GLY A 61 3.97 -1.37 9.61
CA GLY A 61 3.83 0.02 10.05
C GLY A 61 4.28 1.06 9.03
N ALA A 62 3.43 1.30 8.02
CA ALA A 62 3.23 2.67 7.56
C ALA A 62 2.26 3.38 8.51
N ASP A 63 2.53 3.31 9.81
CA ASP A 63 2.24 4.41 10.72
C ASP A 63 3.58 5.16 10.81
N THR A 64 3.60 6.37 10.28
CA THR A 64 4.67 7.32 10.60
C THR A 64 4.04 8.34 11.53
N GLU A 65 3.66 7.92 12.72
CA GLU A 65 3.57 8.82 13.86
C GLU A 65 4.99 8.95 14.44
N ARG A 66 5.72 9.94 13.93
CA ARG A 66 6.99 10.45 14.48
C ARG A 66 6.88 10.61 16.02
N PRO A 67 7.67 9.92 16.85
CA PRO A 67 7.88 10.35 18.22
C PRO A 67 9.06 11.33 18.23
N THR A 68 8.83 12.61 17.94
CA THR A 68 9.86 13.63 18.20
C THR A 68 9.67 14.23 19.59
N ASN A 69 10.45 13.67 20.53
CA ASN A 69 11.16 14.38 21.59
C ASN A 69 10.33 15.01 22.73
N GLY A 70 10.29 14.31 23.87
CA GLY A 70 9.97 14.88 25.18
C GLY A 70 11.10 14.60 26.17
N ARG A 71 12.21 15.33 26.05
CA ARG A 71 13.26 15.46 27.10
C ARG A 71 12.58 15.77 28.44
N ARG A 72 12.81 14.91 29.44
CA ARG A 72 12.41 15.09 30.83
C ARG A 72 13.56 15.77 31.61
N PRO A 73 13.37 16.94 32.24
CA PRO A 73 14.19 17.35 33.38
C PRO A 73 13.74 16.64 34.67
#